data_AF-A0A2N4SCI6-F1
#
_entry.id   AF-A0A2N4SCI6-F1
#
_cell.length_a   1.000
_cell.length_b   1.000
_cell.length_c   1.000
_cell.angle_alpha   90.00
_cell.angle_beta   90.00
_cell.angle_gamma   90.00
#
_symmetry.space_group_name_H-M   'P 1'
#
loop_
_entity.id
_entity.type
_entity.pdbx_description
1 polymer ?
#
loop_
_entity_poly.entity_id
_entity_poly.type
_entity_poly.pdbx_seq_one_letter_code
_entity_poly.pdbx_strand_id
1 'polypeptide(L)'
;MTRAVFHLLTTDVLPERYVAQVLHALKPSGFAIVGAFSPQGPEQRSGLPVARHASNDLHSRFGAPFELVDSSTEVHTAPWGAPQQFVYWFCRRHAQ
;
A
#
# COMPACT_ATOMS: atom_id res chain seq x y z
N MET A 1 -5.37 -14.20 8.28
CA MET A 1 -4.75 -12.89 7.97
C MET A 1 -4.11 -13.01 6.60
N THR A 2 -4.68 -12.37 5.58
CA THR A 2 -4.12 -12.40 4.22
C THR A 2 -3.06 -11.30 4.14
N ARG A 3 -1.80 -11.68 3.95
CA ARG A 3 -0.68 -10.73 3.81
C ARG A 3 -0.50 -10.39 2.34
N ALA A 4 -0.96 -9.23 1.91
CA ALA A 4 -0.65 -8.67 0.59
C ALA A 4 0.54 -7.71 0.73
N VAL A 5 1.58 -7.91 -0.08
CA VAL A 5 2.80 -7.10 -0.04
C VAL A 5 2.84 -6.26 -1.31
N PHE A 6 2.75 -4.93 -1.16
CA PHE A 6 2.36 -3.95 -2.19
C PHE A 6 3.55 -3.24 -2.86
N HIS A 7 4.69 -3.92 -3.03
CA HIS A 7 5.91 -3.25 -3.47
C HIS A 7 6.05 -3.02 -4.99
N LEU A 8 5.00 -3.24 -5.79
CA LEU A 8 5.08 -3.30 -7.26
C LEU A 8 3.91 -2.64 -8.02
N LEU A 9 3.22 -1.65 -7.43
CA LEU A 9 2.38 -0.74 -8.23
C LEU A 9 3.22 0.46 -8.65
N THR A 10 3.99 0.25 -9.72
CA THR A 10 4.61 1.33 -10.48
C THR A 10 3.59 1.77 -11.52
N THR A 11 3.41 3.08 -11.65
CA THR A 11 2.57 3.79 -12.63
C THR A 11 1.07 3.80 -12.39
N ASP A 12 0.45 4.90 -12.81
CA ASP A 12 -0.97 5.30 -12.77
C ASP A 12 -1.94 4.34 -13.49
N VAL A 13 -1.65 3.04 -13.50
CA VAL A 13 -2.47 2.00 -14.11
C VAL A 13 -3.56 1.57 -13.13
N LEU A 14 -4.68 2.28 -13.24
CA LEU A 14 -6.01 1.99 -12.67
C LEU A 14 -6.01 1.51 -11.21
N PRO A 15 -5.93 2.43 -10.23
CA PRO A 15 -6.27 2.12 -8.83
C PRO A 15 -7.57 1.31 -8.71
N GLU A 16 -8.56 1.55 -9.58
CA GLU A 16 -9.86 0.88 -9.57
C GLU A 16 -9.81 -0.64 -9.78
N ARG A 17 -9.06 -1.13 -10.79
CA ARG A 17 -8.99 -2.58 -11.06
C ARG A 17 -8.30 -3.32 -9.93
N TYR A 18 -7.26 -2.70 -9.40
CA TYR A 18 -6.52 -3.25 -8.27
C TYR A 18 -7.39 -3.28 -7.00
N VAL A 19 -8.05 -2.16 -6.68
CA VAL A 19 -8.99 -2.06 -5.56
C VAL A 19 -10.12 -3.07 -5.71
N ALA A 20 -10.64 -3.27 -6.93
CA ALA A 20 -11.66 -4.29 -7.20
C ALA A 20 -11.17 -5.72 -6.94
N GLN A 21 -9.92 -6.05 -7.28
CA GLN A 21 -9.33 -7.35 -6.98
C GLN A 21 -9.14 -7.57 -5.47
N VAL A 22 -8.67 -6.54 -4.75
CA VAL A 22 -8.56 -6.59 -3.28
C VAL A 22 -9.95 -6.79 -2.66
N LEU A 23 -10.96 -6.06 -3.14
CA LEU A 23 -12.34 -6.24 -2.68
C LEU A 23 -12.84 -7.65 -2.96
N HIS A 24 -12.62 -8.20 -4.16
CA HIS A 24 -13.04 -9.55 -4.50
C HIS A 24 -12.37 -10.62 -3.60
N ALA A 25 -11.09 -10.43 -3.26
CA ALA A 25 -10.32 -11.36 -2.44
C ALA A 25 -10.66 -11.30 -0.94
N LEU A 26 -11.18 -10.18 -0.44
CA LEU A 26 -11.51 -9.99 0.98
C LEU A 26 -12.96 -10.38 1.27
N LYS A 27 -13.17 -11.13 2.35
CA LYS A 27 -14.52 -11.30 2.91
C LYS A 27 -15.09 -9.95 3.38
N PRO A 28 -16.43 -9.79 3.44
CA PRO A 28 -17.05 -8.67 4.16
C PRO A 28 -16.48 -8.56 5.58
N SER A 29 -16.22 -7.34 6.06
CA SER A 29 -15.49 -7.08 7.33
C SER A 29 -14.06 -7.64 7.39
N GLY A 30 -13.49 -8.08 6.28
CA GLY A 30 -12.11 -8.56 6.20
C GLY A 30 -11.09 -7.44 6.30
N PHE A 31 -9.86 -7.79 6.65
CA PHE A 31 -8.76 -6.84 6.83
C PHE A 31 -7.70 -6.99 5.75
N ALA A 32 -7.09 -5.87 5.37
CA ALA A 32 -5.94 -5.80 4.48
C ALA A 32 -4.83 -4.95 5.10
N ILE A 33 -3.59 -5.32 4.81
CA ILE A 33 -2.44 -4.45 5.03
C ILE A 33 -1.92 -4.06 3.64
N VAL A 34 -1.72 -2.77 3.44
CA VAL A 34 -1.20 -2.17 2.22
C VAL A 34 0.15 -1.55 2.56
N GLY A 35 1.17 -1.76 1.74
CA GLY A 35 2.53 -1.27 2.01
C GLY A 35 3.22 -0.68 0.79
N ALA A 36 3.57 0.60 0.83
CA ALA A 36 4.20 1.32 -0.27
C ALA A 36 5.52 1.97 0.15
N PHE A 37 6.31 2.43 -0.81
CA PHE A 37 7.41 3.34 -0.49
C PHE A 37 6.85 4.68 -0.03
N SER A 38 7.41 5.22 1.04
CA SER A 38 7.11 6.58 1.50
C SER A 38 7.70 7.63 0.55
N PRO A 39 7.42 8.94 0.74
CA PRO A 39 8.09 10.00 -0.02
C PRO A 39 9.62 9.93 0.13
N GLN A 40 10.11 9.41 1.25
CA GLN A 40 11.55 9.27 1.53
C GLN A 40 12.10 7.89 1.16
N GLY A 41 11.30 7.08 0.47
CA GLY A 41 11.75 5.86 -0.18
C GLY A 41 12.59 6.16 -1.44
N PRO A 42 13.25 5.13 -1.99
CA PRO A 42 14.01 5.25 -3.23
C PRO A 42 13.10 5.66 -4.40
N GLU A 43 13.65 6.32 -5.41
CA GLU A 43 12.92 6.66 -6.64
C GLU A 43 12.84 5.48 -7.61
N GLN A 44 13.75 4.52 -7.47
CA GLN A 44 13.84 3.34 -8.32
C GLN A 44 14.20 2.10 -7.51
N ARG A 45 13.72 0.95 -7.98
CA ARG A 45 14.12 -0.37 -7.48
C ARG A 45 14.54 -1.22 -8.68
N SER A 46 15.79 -1.70 -8.67
CA SER A 46 16.36 -2.50 -9.77
C SER A 46 16.24 -1.82 -11.16
N GLY A 47 16.38 -0.50 -11.21
CA GLY A 47 16.29 0.30 -12.44
C GLY A 47 14.87 0.60 -12.93
N LEU A 48 13.83 0.19 -12.19
CA LEU A 48 12.44 0.51 -12.50
C LEU A 48 11.94 1.63 -11.57
N PRO A 49 11.18 2.62 -12.10
CA PRO A 49 10.62 3.70 -11.29
C PRO A 49 9.62 3.14 -10.28
N VAL A 50 9.67 3.60 -9.02
CA VAL A 50 8.70 3.21 -8.00
C VAL A 50 7.75 4.34 -7.65
N ALA A 51 6.51 3.99 -7.31
CA ALA A 51 5.57 4.95 -6.77
C ALA A 51 5.84 5.19 -5.28
N ARG A 52 5.81 6.45 -4.87
CA ARG A 52 5.99 6.90 -3.48
C ARG A 52 4.69 7.53 -3.00
N HIS A 53 4.30 7.24 -1.76
CA HIS A 53 3.02 7.66 -1.18
C HIS A 53 3.20 8.15 0.24
N ALA A 54 2.57 9.28 0.58
CA ALA A 54 2.47 9.73 1.96
C ALA A 54 1.40 8.94 2.70
N SER A 55 1.49 8.84 4.03
CA SER A 55 0.50 8.17 4.89
C SER A 55 -0.95 8.61 4.66
N ASN A 56 -1.16 9.82 4.14
CA ASN A 56 -2.49 10.38 3.95
C ASN A 56 -3.09 10.03 2.57
N ASP A 57 -2.32 9.42 1.66
CA ASP A 57 -2.72 9.16 0.26
C ASP A 57 -3.66 7.96 0.10
N LEU A 58 -3.82 7.13 1.13
CA LEU A 58 -4.58 5.89 0.98
C LEU A 58 -6.09 6.14 0.84
N HIS A 59 -6.65 7.04 1.64
CA HIS A 59 -8.10 7.25 1.65
C HIS A 59 -8.59 7.78 0.30
N SER A 60 -7.79 8.60 -0.39
CA SER A 60 -8.10 9.08 -1.73
C SER A 60 -8.00 7.99 -2.81
N ARG A 61 -7.23 6.91 -2.57
CA ARG A 61 -6.99 5.83 -3.55
C ARG A 61 -7.86 4.60 -3.35
N PHE A 62 -8.08 4.18 -2.10
CA PHE A 62 -8.91 3.02 -1.77
C PHE A 62 -10.38 3.37 -1.60
N GLY A 63 -10.67 4.64 -1.26
CA GLY A 63 -12.02 5.20 -1.22
C GLY A 63 -12.94 4.57 -0.17
N ALA A 64 -14.23 4.88 -0.32
CA ALA A 64 -15.32 4.51 0.58
C ALA A 64 -15.49 3.01 0.93
N PRO A 65 -15.04 2.01 0.13
CA PRO A 65 -15.16 0.60 0.50
C PRO A 65 -14.29 0.17 1.69
N PHE A 66 -13.30 0.99 2.06
CA PHE A 66 -12.32 0.70 3.09
C PHE A 66 -12.32 1.76 4.20
N GLU A 67 -12.28 1.27 5.43
CA GLU A 67 -11.99 2.04 6.62
C GLU A 67 -10.49 1.92 6.93
N LEU A 68 -9.79 3.06 7.08
CA LEU A 68 -8.43 3.07 7.59
C LEU A 68 -8.48 2.84 9.11
N VAL A 69 -7.92 1.72 9.57
CA VAL A 69 -7.86 1.38 10.99
C VAL A 69 -6.60 1.95 11.63
N ASP A 70 -5.46 1.85 10.93
CA ASP A 70 -4.18 2.39 11.40
C ASP A 70 -3.19 2.60 10.24
N SER A 71 -2.16 3.42 10.45
CA SER A 71 -1.05 3.58 9.52
C SER A 71 0.28 3.74 10.26
N SER A 72 1.33 3.11 9.74
CA SER A 72 2.68 3.23 10.28
C SER A 72 3.69 3.56 9.19
N THR A 73 4.80 4.16 9.59
CA THR A 73 5.94 4.39 8.70
C THR A 73 7.15 3.69 9.32
N GLU A 74 7.85 2.90 8.52
CA GLU A 74 9.01 2.12 8.96
C GLU A 74 10.20 2.38 8.05
N VAL A 75 11.41 2.38 8.61
CA VAL A 75 12.65 2.47 7.84
C VAL A 75 13.28 1.09 7.81
N HIS A 76 13.39 0.50 6.63
CA HIS A 76 14.07 -0.77 6.41
C HIS A 76 15.44 -0.51 5.80
N THR A 77 16.46 -1.16 6.34
CA THR A 77 17.80 -1.08 5.75
C THR A 77 17.91 -2.12 4.65
N ALA A 78 18.12 -1.68 3.41
CA ALA A 78 18.34 -2.60 2.30
C ALA A 78 19.60 -3.45 2.53
N PRO A 79 19.72 -4.64 1.92
CA PRO A 79 20.92 -5.48 2.07
C PRO A 79 22.24 -4.78 1.71
N TRP A 80 22.19 -3.75 0.86
CA TRP A 80 23.33 -2.92 0.48
C TRP A 80 23.51 -1.65 1.35
N GLY A 81 22.84 -1.59 2.51
CA GLY A 81 23.04 -0.56 3.55
C GLY A 81 22.22 0.73 3.39
N ALA A 82 21.48 0.91 2.30
CA ALA A 82 20.68 2.12 2.09
C ALA A 82 19.35 2.06 2.90
N PRO A 83 19.01 3.10 3.68
CA PRO A 83 17.71 3.16 4.34
C PRO A 83 16.60 3.37 3.29
N GLN A 84 15.50 2.65 3.44
CA GLN A 84 14.31 2.75 2.62
C GLN A 84 13.10 2.89 3.53
N GLN A 85 12.44 4.03 3.44
CA GLN A 85 11.26 4.27 4.26
C GLN A 85 10.00 3.77 3.54
N PHE A 86 9.25 2.92 4.22
CA PHE A 86 7.97 2.36 3.80
C PHE A 86 6.84 2.94 4.63
N VAL A 87 5.67 3.01 4.04
CA VAL A 87 4.42 3.31 4.71
C VAL A 87 3.50 2.11 4.63
N TYR A 88 2.87 1.77 5.75
CA TYR A 88 1.90 0.70 5.86
C TYR A 88 0.56 1.25 6.30
N TRP A 89 -0.51 0.68 5.76
CA TRP A 89 -1.87 0.97 6.15
C TRP A 89 -2.61 -0.30 6.48
N PHE A 90 -3.22 -0.33 7.65
CA PHE A 90 -4.11 -1.38 8.09
C PHE A 90 -5.56 -0.95 7.84
N CYS A 91 -6.26 -1.70 7.00
CA CYS A 91 -7.59 -1.33 6.53
C CYS A 91 -8.58 -2.45 6.79
N ARG A 92 -9.83 -2.05 7.02
CA ARG A 92 -10.97 -2.95 7.09
C ARG A 92 -11.91 -2.68 5.92
N ARG A 93 -12.28 -3.73 5.20
CA ARG A 93 -13.35 -3.66 4.20
C ARG A 93 -14.69 -3.53 4.92
N HIS A 94 -15.54 -2.58 4.55
CA HIS A 94 -16.89 -2.51 5.07
C HIS A 94 -17.69 -3.77 4.69
N ALA A 95 -18.56 -4.22 5.60
CA ALA A 95 -19.61 -5.16 5.22
C ALA A 95 -20.66 -4.37 4.44
N GLN A 96 -20.81 -4.68 3.16
CA GLN A 96 -22.04 -4.39 2.43
C GLN A 96 -22.99 -5.56 2.64
#